data_AF-A0A0N4Y3H9-F1
#
_entry.id   AF-A0A0N4Y3H9-F1
#
_cell.length_a   1.000
_cell.length_b   1.000
_cell.length_c   1.000
_cell.angle_alpha   90.00
_cell.angle_beta   90.00
_cell.angle_gamma   90.00
#
_symmetry.space_group_name_H-M   'P 1'
#
loop_
_entity.id
_entity.type
_entity.pdbx_description
1 polymer ?
#
loop_
_entity_poly.entity_id
_entity_poly.type
_entity_poly.pdbx_seq_one_letter_code
_entity_poly.pdbx_strand_id
1 'polypeptide(L)'
;LFDADFKEILPSAEALVFPEFTVHCPASDKAKFVALTLNDDDHVDQRDMHQFDTANDDSRSFFSVCLAPLWGDSPKWLMLAEFVEYYRLQQNTDNLTEALLEDYVSNGVVEVVDVPDTTNCLKRHRCRHELQLQDCVYRLRGRTEWVATVDLDERISISNGTSIKDYIGLVGKNGFPTGSLLVESMGVHQVIRFSPGASVLLVPPEEAVVRHYRNIAGWTFFLREAETFGSFELTSLASDLLETLQHRVDELISRLFE
;
A
#
# COMPACT_ATOMS: atom_id res chain seq x y z
N LEU A 1 24.20 -13.34 3.21
CA LEU A 1 23.96 -12.31 2.15
C LEU A 1 25.06 -12.42 1.10
N PHE A 2 24.77 -12.35 -0.20
CA PHE A 2 25.72 -12.76 -1.24
C PHE A 2 25.98 -11.69 -2.31
N ASP A 3 27.21 -11.67 -2.84
CA ASP A 3 27.64 -10.77 -3.93
C ASP A 3 27.37 -11.34 -5.33
N ALA A 4 27.85 -10.64 -6.36
CA ALA A 4 27.67 -11.03 -7.76
C ALA A 4 28.31 -12.39 -8.14
N ASP A 5 29.29 -12.87 -7.35
CA ASP A 5 29.96 -14.16 -7.53
C ASP A 5 29.33 -15.26 -6.64
N PHE A 6 28.13 -15.01 -6.10
CA PHE A 6 27.41 -15.84 -5.11
C PHE A 6 28.18 -16.09 -3.81
N LYS A 7 29.17 -15.24 -3.49
CA LYS A 7 29.97 -15.39 -2.27
C LYS A 7 29.34 -14.63 -1.11
N GLU A 8 29.35 -15.22 0.07
CA GLU A 8 28.84 -14.58 1.27
C GLU A 8 29.69 -13.36 1.68
N ILE A 9 29.03 -12.24 1.94
CA ILE A 9 29.62 -10.93 2.25
C ILE A 9 29.68 -10.68 3.76
N LEU A 10 28.65 -11.13 4.48
CA LEU A 10 28.42 -10.95 5.90
C LEU A 10 27.86 -12.27 6.45
N PRO A 11 28.20 -12.66 7.69
CA PRO A 11 27.61 -13.84 8.35
C PRO A 11 26.09 -13.83 8.35
N SER A 12 25.49 -15.01 8.56
CA SER A 12 24.08 -15.18 8.89
C SER A 12 23.64 -14.21 10.00
N ALA A 13 22.50 -13.55 9.79
CA ALA A 13 21.96 -12.55 10.70
C ALA A 13 20.58 -13.02 11.15
N GLU A 14 20.42 -13.27 12.46
CA GLU A 14 19.14 -13.67 13.04
C GLU A 14 18.09 -12.56 12.85
N ALA A 15 16.93 -12.93 12.32
CA ALA A 15 15.81 -12.02 12.11
C ALA A 15 14.57 -12.51 12.84
N LEU A 16 14.17 -11.82 13.91
CA LEU A 16 12.95 -12.12 14.64
C LEU A 16 11.73 -11.62 13.85
N VAL A 17 11.05 -12.52 13.13
CA VAL A 17 9.88 -12.18 12.30
C VAL A 17 8.58 -12.40 13.08
N PHE A 18 7.88 -11.34 13.47
CA PHE A 18 6.54 -11.44 14.05
C PHE A 18 5.75 -10.12 13.91
N PRO A 19 4.58 -10.09 13.21
CA PRO A 19 4.02 -11.16 12.38
C PRO A 19 4.88 -11.50 11.15
N GLU A 20 4.79 -12.74 10.68
CA GLU A 20 5.77 -13.44 9.82
C GLU A 20 5.76 -13.05 8.32
N PHE A 21 5.99 -11.79 7.97
CA PHE A 21 5.85 -11.33 6.56
C PHE A 21 7.05 -10.60 5.95
N THR A 22 8.08 -10.23 6.71
CA THR A 22 9.23 -9.49 6.17
C THR A 22 10.50 -9.74 6.96
N VAL A 23 11.56 -10.23 6.30
CA VAL A 23 12.88 -10.42 6.91
C VAL A 23 13.72 -9.16 6.72
N HIS A 24 14.29 -8.65 7.82
CA HIS A 24 15.29 -7.59 7.78
C HIS A 24 16.69 -8.18 7.56
N CYS A 25 17.41 -7.67 6.56
CA CYS A 25 18.83 -7.98 6.35
C CYS A 25 19.69 -6.73 6.62
N PRO A 26 20.96 -6.88 7.07
CA PRO A 26 21.89 -5.77 7.16
C PRO A 26 22.12 -5.10 5.79
N ALA A 27 22.19 -3.77 5.75
CA ALA A 27 22.44 -3.04 4.52
C ALA A 27 23.87 -3.29 3.98
N SER A 28 24.01 -3.49 2.66
CA SER A 28 25.30 -3.70 2.01
C SER A 28 25.25 -3.39 0.52
N ASP A 29 25.98 -2.38 0.07
CA ASP A 29 26.04 -1.95 -1.34
C ASP A 29 26.54 -3.05 -2.30
N LYS A 30 27.28 -4.02 -1.74
CA LYS A 30 27.86 -5.17 -2.45
C LYS A 30 26.87 -6.33 -2.64
N ALA A 31 25.78 -6.37 -1.86
CA ALA A 31 24.83 -7.47 -1.94
C ALA A 31 24.05 -7.42 -3.27
N LYS A 32 23.82 -8.61 -3.84
CA LYS A 32 23.05 -8.85 -5.06
C LYS A 32 22.05 -9.99 -4.89
N PHE A 33 22.33 -10.95 -4.00
CA PHE A 33 21.40 -12.02 -3.66
C PHE A 33 21.21 -12.15 -2.13
N VAL A 34 20.03 -12.62 -1.75
CA VAL A 34 19.64 -12.98 -0.38
C VAL A 34 19.13 -14.42 -0.38
N ALA A 35 19.39 -15.15 0.69
CA ALA A 35 18.77 -16.44 0.97
C ALA A 35 18.27 -16.43 2.42
N LEU A 36 17.33 -17.31 2.73
CA LEU A 36 16.75 -17.47 4.05
C LEU A 36 16.90 -18.92 4.50
N THR A 37 17.30 -19.10 5.76
CA THR A 37 17.51 -20.40 6.41
C THR A 37 16.67 -20.48 7.69
N LEU A 38 16.57 -21.67 8.28
CA LEU A 38 15.93 -21.86 9.59
C LEU A 38 16.94 -21.74 10.73
N ASN A 39 18.19 -22.16 10.49
CA ASN A 39 19.32 -22.07 11.41
C ASN A 39 20.42 -21.18 10.83
N ASP A 40 21.38 -20.76 11.66
CA ASP A 40 22.52 -19.92 11.26
C ASP A 40 23.64 -20.72 10.57
N ASP A 41 23.62 -22.06 10.67
CA ASP A 41 24.57 -23.02 10.08
C ASP A 41 24.00 -23.87 8.91
N ASP A 42 22.74 -23.67 8.53
CA ASP A 42 22.10 -24.34 7.39
C ASP A 42 22.88 -24.10 6.06
N HIS A 43 22.99 -25.13 5.22
CA HIS A 43 23.61 -24.97 3.90
C HIS A 43 22.68 -24.29 2.89
N VAL A 44 23.14 -23.19 2.30
CA VAL A 44 22.44 -22.47 1.21
C VAL A 44 22.92 -22.97 -0.15
N ASP A 45 22.06 -23.70 -0.86
CA ASP A 45 22.24 -23.98 -2.30
C ASP A 45 22.03 -22.69 -3.13
N GLN A 46 22.76 -22.55 -4.24
CA GLN A 46 22.60 -21.37 -5.14
C GLN A 46 21.19 -21.20 -5.72
N ARG A 47 20.37 -22.27 -5.77
CA ARG A 47 18.97 -22.22 -6.22
C ARG A 47 18.05 -21.46 -5.25
N ASP A 48 18.44 -21.40 -3.98
CA ASP A 48 17.68 -20.78 -2.88
C ASP A 48 18.18 -19.34 -2.61
N MET A 49 19.11 -18.84 -3.45
CA MET A 49 19.60 -17.45 -3.47
C MET A 49 18.76 -16.61 -4.44
N HIS A 50 17.93 -15.74 -3.90
CA HIS A 50 17.08 -14.83 -4.67
C HIS A 50 17.79 -13.50 -4.95
N GLN A 51 17.78 -13.07 -6.21
CA GLN A 51 18.18 -11.70 -6.57
C GLN A 51 17.14 -10.72 -6.02
N PHE A 52 17.57 -9.52 -5.61
CA PHE A 52 16.69 -8.44 -5.18
C PHE A 52 17.05 -7.13 -5.89
N ASP A 53 16.05 -6.28 -6.10
CA ASP A 53 16.26 -4.97 -6.72
C ASP A 53 16.83 -3.97 -5.72
N THR A 54 17.99 -3.40 -6.03
CA THR A 54 18.43 -2.15 -5.40
C THR A 54 17.57 -1.01 -5.92
N ALA A 55 16.86 -0.30 -5.03
CA ALA A 55 16.01 0.82 -5.42
C ALA A 55 16.81 1.87 -6.23
N ASN A 56 16.34 2.15 -7.44
CA ASN A 56 16.99 3.08 -8.36
C ASN A 56 16.48 4.51 -8.10
N ASP A 57 17.39 5.45 -7.86
CA ASP A 57 17.03 6.74 -7.22
C ASP A 57 16.36 7.76 -8.18
N ASP A 58 16.47 7.54 -9.49
CA ASP A 58 16.07 8.48 -10.55
C ASP A 58 14.55 8.75 -10.67
N SER A 59 13.68 7.99 -9.97
CA SER A 59 12.23 8.18 -10.05
C SER A 59 11.50 7.93 -8.72
N ARG A 60 11.87 8.67 -7.66
CA ARG A 60 11.08 8.66 -6.42
C ARG A 60 9.69 9.27 -6.63
N SER A 61 8.66 8.53 -6.22
CA SER A 61 7.29 9.03 -6.16
C SER A 61 7.09 9.99 -4.98
N PHE A 62 6.27 11.02 -5.16
CA PHE A 62 5.90 11.89 -4.03
C PHE A 62 4.92 11.20 -3.06
N PHE A 63 3.98 10.42 -3.60
CA PHE A 63 2.92 9.78 -2.83
C PHE A 63 2.57 8.44 -3.47
N SER A 64 2.40 7.40 -2.66
CA SER A 64 2.04 6.05 -3.09
C SER A 64 0.98 5.46 -2.16
N VAL A 65 0.18 4.53 -2.67
CA VAL A 65 -0.96 3.96 -1.95
C VAL A 65 -0.83 2.44 -1.88
N CYS A 66 -0.78 1.91 -0.66
CA CYS A 66 -0.93 0.48 -0.40
C CYS A 66 -2.42 0.16 -0.26
N LEU A 67 -2.96 -0.46 -1.30
CA LEU A 67 -4.33 -0.95 -1.37
C LEU A 67 -4.43 -2.36 -0.75
N ALA A 68 -5.48 -2.59 0.03
CA ALA A 68 -5.80 -3.90 0.62
C ALA A 68 -6.20 -4.99 -0.41
N PRO A 69 -6.04 -6.29 -0.08
CA PRO A 69 -6.30 -7.42 -0.99
C PRO A 69 -7.67 -7.39 -1.68
N LEU A 70 -7.67 -7.55 -3.02
CA LEU A 70 -8.88 -7.76 -3.83
C LEU A 70 -9.46 -9.17 -3.60
N TRP A 71 -10.18 -9.37 -2.50
CA TRP A 71 -10.63 -10.71 -2.06
C TRP A 71 -12.03 -11.12 -2.54
N GLY A 72 -12.18 -12.38 -2.98
CA GLY A 72 -13.46 -13.05 -3.26
C GLY A 72 -14.10 -12.74 -4.61
N ASP A 73 -15.10 -13.54 -4.98
CA ASP A 73 -15.57 -13.72 -6.36
C ASP A 73 -16.39 -12.56 -6.96
N SER A 74 -16.65 -11.50 -6.18
CA SER A 74 -17.35 -10.31 -6.69
C SER A 74 -16.46 -9.51 -7.65
N PRO A 75 -16.95 -9.14 -8.85
CA PRO A 75 -16.22 -8.24 -9.74
C PRO A 75 -16.01 -6.88 -9.07
N LYS A 76 -14.75 -6.51 -8.83
CA LYS A 76 -14.35 -5.25 -8.17
C LYS A 76 -14.02 -4.13 -9.14
N TRP A 77 -14.28 -4.35 -10.44
CA TRP A 77 -13.63 -3.56 -11.47
C TRP A 77 -14.01 -2.08 -11.46
N LEU A 78 -15.28 -1.79 -11.19
CA LEU A 78 -15.77 -0.43 -11.06
C LEU A 78 -15.22 0.24 -9.79
N MET A 79 -15.13 -0.49 -8.66
CA MET A 79 -14.54 0.04 -7.43
C MET A 79 -13.04 0.31 -7.56
N LEU A 80 -12.31 -0.50 -8.34
CA LEU A 80 -10.87 -0.33 -8.59
C LEU A 80 -10.62 0.84 -9.55
N ALA A 81 -11.46 0.99 -10.57
CA ALA A 81 -11.52 2.18 -11.41
C ALA A 81 -11.78 3.44 -10.57
N GLU A 82 -12.88 3.48 -9.82
CA GLU A 82 -13.24 4.57 -8.91
C GLU A 82 -12.17 4.86 -7.85
N PHE A 83 -11.42 3.87 -7.39
CA PHE A 83 -10.34 4.03 -6.42
C PHE A 83 -9.13 4.71 -7.06
N VAL A 84 -8.60 4.15 -8.15
CA VAL A 84 -7.38 4.70 -8.75
C VAL A 84 -7.68 6.01 -9.49
N GLU A 85 -8.82 6.15 -10.18
CA GLU A 85 -9.25 7.45 -10.72
C GLU A 85 -9.52 8.49 -9.62
N TYR A 86 -9.90 8.11 -8.39
CA TYR A 86 -9.99 9.07 -7.29
C TYR A 86 -8.60 9.58 -6.87
N TYR A 87 -7.64 8.69 -6.64
CA TYR A 87 -6.26 9.10 -6.31
C TYR A 87 -5.53 9.73 -7.51
N ARG A 88 -5.98 9.46 -8.75
CA ARG A 88 -5.53 10.13 -9.98
C ARG A 88 -6.41 11.32 -10.40
N LEU A 89 -7.47 11.66 -9.66
CA LEU A 89 -8.04 13.02 -9.63
C LEU A 89 -7.24 13.93 -8.71
N GLN A 90 -6.53 13.35 -7.73
CA GLN A 90 -5.45 14.06 -7.05
C GLN A 90 -4.22 14.21 -7.97
N GLN A 91 -3.87 13.22 -8.83
CA GLN A 91 -2.83 13.30 -9.90
C GLN A 91 -3.05 12.38 -11.17
N ASN A 92 -3.67 12.92 -12.26
CA ASN A 92 -4.17 12.38 -13.58
C ASN A 92 -4.15 10.88 -14.06
N THR A 93 -5.26 10.42 -14.75
CA THR A 93 -5.57 9.24 -15.70
C THR A 93 -5.86 7.82 -15.08
N ASP A 94 -6.30 6.62 -15.59
CA ASP A 94 -6.77 5.84 -16.83
C ASP A 94 -6.02 4.43 -16.96
N ASN A 95 -6.48 3.12 -17.14
CA ASN A 95 -7.78 2.32 -17.42
C ASN A 95 -7.66 0.72 -17.60
N LEU A 96 -8.46 -0.40 -17.36
CA LEU A 96 -9.67 -0.97 -16.60
C LEU A 96 -9.50 -2.50 -16.16
N THR A 97 -9.48 -2.82 -14.85
CA THR A 97 -9.21 -4.12 -14.12
C THR A 97 -8.07 -5.06 -14.54
N GLU A 98 -8.27 -6.17 -15.24
CA GLU A 98 -7.08 -6.99 -15.61
C GLU A 98 -6.27 -6.22 -16.66
N ALA A 99 -6.98 -5.51 -17.55
CA ALA A 99 -6.43 -4.40 -18.32
C ALA A 99 -6.13 -3.13 -17.50
N LEU A 100 -6.70 -2.83 -16.31
CA LEU A 100 -6.20 -1.74 -15.41
C LEU A 100 -4.79 -2.15 -15.03
N LEU A 101 -4.62 -3.38 -14.58
CA LEU A 101 -3.38 -3.82 -14.00
C LEU A 101 -2.32 -3.94 -15.11
N GLU A 102 -2.66 -4.41 -16.31
CA GLU A 102 -1.74 -4.34 -17.47
C GLU A 102 -1.48 -2.92 -18.00
N ASP A 103 -2.50 -2.06 -18.17
CA ASP A 103 -2.37 -0.67 -18.65
C ASP A 103 -1.68 0.21 -17.61
N TYR A 104 -2.10 0.18 -16.33
CA TYR A 104 -1.43 0.87 -15.23
C TYR A 104 -0.02 0.32 -14.97
N VAL A 105 0.27 -0.98 -15.07
CA VAL A 105 1.66 -1.49 -14.93
C VAL A 105 2.51 -1.01 -16.10
N SER A 106 2.02 -1.12 -17.35
CA SER A 106 2.76 -0.68 -18.53
C SER A 106 2.93 0.84 -18.62
N ASN A 107 2.00 1.61 -18.05
CA ASN A 107 2.09 3.06 -17.85
C ASN A 107 2.83 3.47 -16.55
N GLY A 108 3.33 2.53 -15.73
CA GLY A 108 4.12 2.80 -14.52
C GLY A 108 3.35 3.38 -13.33
N VAL A 109 2.03 3.17 -13.28
CA VAL A 109 1.08 3.73 -12.31
C VAL A 109 0.81 2.80 -11.13
N VAL A 110 0.81 1.47 -11.35
CA VAL A 110 0.58 0.45 -10.33
C VAL A 110 1.70 -0.59 -10.38
N GLU A 111 2.23 -0.98 -9.22
CA GLU A 111 3.07 -2.19 -9.04
C GLU A 111 2.16 -3.31 -8.53
N VAL A 112 2.05 -4.42 -9.27
CA VAL A 112 1.28 -5.60 -8.85
C VAL A 112 2.22 -6.62 -8.21
N VAL A 113 1.84 -7.11 -7.04
CA VAL A 113 2.60 -8.11 -6.28
C VAL A 113 1.73 -9.35 -6.09
N ASP A 114 1.99 -10.39 -6.89
CA ASP A 114 1.33 -11.68 -6.74
C ASP A 114 1.73 -12.34 -5.41
N VAL A 115 0.74 -12.60 -4.55
CA VAL A 115 0.95 -13.38 -3.32
C VAL A 115 0.57 -14.84 -3.61
N PRO A 116 1.56 -15.76 -3.72
CA PRO A 116 1.30 -17.13 -4.12
C PRO A 116 0.53 -17.91 -3.07
N ASP A 117 -0.25 -18.88 -3.53
CA ASP A 117 -1.08 -19.76 -2.68
C ASP A 117 -0.28 -20.74 -1.79
N THR A 118 1.05 -20.65 -1.78
CA THR A 118 1.95 -21.35 -0.84
C THR A 118 1.95 -20.76 0.57
N THR A 119 1.35 -19.58 0.79
CA THR A 119 1.33 -18.92 2.10
C THR A 119 0.41 -19.59 3.14
N ASN A 120 0.88 -19.69 4.39
CA ASN A 120 0.06 -20.08 5.54
C ASN A 120 -1.15 -19.15 5.79
N CYS A 121 -1.17 -17.95 5.19
CA CYS A 121 -2.32 -17.04 5.19
C CYS A 121 -3.45 -17.43 4.22
N LEU A 122 -3.30 -18.44 3.35
CA LEU A 122 -4.18 -18.75 2.21
C LEU A 122 -5.68 -18.57 2.50
N LYS A 123 -6.15 -19.13 3.63
CA LYS A 123 -7.56 -19.18 4.06
C LYS A 123 -7.86 -18.27 5.27
N ARG A 124 -7.00 -17.28 5.54
CA ARG A 124 -7.06 -16.39 6.71
C ARG A 124 -7.11 -14.93 6.23
N HIS A 125 -8.32 -14.39 6.05
CA HIS A 125 -8.57 -13.03 5.55
C HIS A 125 -7.63 -11.96 6.15
N ARG A 126 -7.63 -11.84 7.49
CA ARG A 126 -6.79 -10.89 8.24
C ARG A 126 -5.29 -11.09 8.02
N CYS A 127 -4.83 -12.35 7.97
CA CYS A 127 -3.44 -12.72 7.71
C CYS A 127 -2.98 -12.24 6.32
N ARG A 128 -3.82 -12.38 5.27
CA ARG A 128 -3.51 -11.84 3.93
C ARG A 128 -3.44 -10.30 3.92
N HIS A 129 -4.29 -9.61 4.68
CA HIS A 129 -4.26 -8.14 4.77
C HIS A 129 -2.99 -7.65 5.48
N GLU A 130 -2.67 -8.22 6.64
CA GLU A 130 -1.47 -7.87 7.42
C GLU A 130 -0.18 -8.19 6.63
N LEU A 131 -0.16 -9.28 5.86
CA LEU A 131 0.91 -9.60 4.89
C LEU A 131 1.07 -8.52 3.82
N GLN A 132 0.03 -8.24 3.04
CA GLN A 132 0.14 -7.38 1.85
C GLN A 132 0.38 -5.91 2.20
N LEU A 133 -0.26 -5.40 3.26
CA LEU A 133 -0.04 -4.03 3.73
C LEU A 133 1.38 -3.84 4.28
N GLN A 134 1.94 -4.86 4.95
CA GLN A 134 3.32 -4.81 5.41
C GLN A 134 4.30 -4.90 4.23
N ASP A 135 4.19 -5.90 3.35
CA ASP A 135 5.06 -6.07 2.17
C ASP A 135 5.07 -4.82 1.27
N CYS A 136 3.90 -4.23 0.97
CA CYS A 136 3.79 -2.99 0.20
C CYS A 136 4.51 -1.80 0.88
N VAL A 137 4.29 -1.60 2.18
CA VAL A 137 5.00 -0.58 2.97
C VAL A 137 6.51 -0.81 2.95
N TYR A 138 6.98 -2.05 2.93
CA TYR A 138 8.41 -2.36 2.81
C TYR A 138 8.98 -2.08 1.41
N ARG A 139 8.30 -2.45 0.32
CA ARG A 139 8.74 -2.18 -1.06
C ARG A 139 8.88 -0.69 -1.35
N LEU A 140 8.00 0.13 -0.78
CA LEU A 140 7.96 1.57 -1.00
C LEU A 140 9.09 2.33 -0.27
N ARG A 141 9.80 1.71 0.67
CA ARG A 141 10.93 2.33 1.39
C ARG A 141 12.01 2.81 0.42
N GLY A 142 12.19 4.13 0.34
CA GLY A 142 13.17 4.76 -0.57
C GLY A 142 12.70 4.91 -2.02
N ARG A 143 11.59 4.27 -2.43
CA ARG A 143 10.93 4.49 -3.72
C ARG A 143 9.92 5.65 -3.69
N THR A 144 9.45 6.05 -2.50
CA THR A 144 8.45 7.13 -2.35
C THR A 144 8.72 7.99 -1.10
N GLU A 145 8.25 9.24 -1.10
CA GLU A 145 8.30 10.14 0.05
C GLU A 145 7.19 9.84 1.08
N TRP A 146 5.97 9.51 0.61
CA TRP A 146 4.79 9.32 1.46
C TRP A 146 3.99 8.08 1.06
N VAL A 147 3.49 7.34 2.04
CA VAL A 147 2.63 6.17 1.85
C VAL A 147 1.32 6.34 2.61
N ALA A 148 0.21 6.08 1.94
CA ALA A 148 -1.08 5.83 2.57
C ALA A 148 -1.43 4.34 2.49
N THR A 149 -2.03 3.79 3.55
CA THR A 149 -2.60 2.43 3.59
C THR A 149 -4.11 2.56 3.72
N VAL A 150 -4.88 2.05 2.74
CA VAL A 150 -6.34 2.22 2.67
C VAL A 150 -7.03 1.02 2.00
N ASP A 151 -8.27 0.74 2.41
CA ASP A 151 -9.15 -0.23 1.76
C ASP A 151 -9.74 0.30 0.43
N LEU A 152 -10.23 -0.60 -0.42
CA LEU A 152 -10.76 -0.30 -1.75
C LEU A 152 -11.95 0.69 -1.76
N ASP A 153 -12.73 0.75 -0.69
CA ASP A 153 -13.83 1.68 -0.47
C ASP A 153 -13.55 2.74 0.61
N GLU A 154 -12.30 2.88 1.05
CA GLU A 154 -11.85 4.02 1.85
C GLU A 154 -11.35 5.17 0.94
N ARG A 155 -11.60 6.41 1.34
CA ARG A 155 -11.13 7.63 0.66
C ARG A 155 -10.64 8.65 1.69
N ILE A 156 -9.43 9.17 1.51
CA ILE A 156 -8.87 10.25 2.35
C ILE A 156 -9.43 11.60 1.87
N SER A 157 -10.26 12.25 2.68
CA SER A 157 -10.86 13.55 2.41
C SER A 157 -10.24 14.63 3.30
N ILE A 158 -9.62 15.65 2.70
CA ILE A 158 -9.18 16.86 3.43
C ILE A 158 -10.34 17.84 3.54
N SER A 159 -10.66 18.31 4.74
CA SER A 159 -11.89 19.07 5.03
C SER A 159 -11.97 20.43 4.33
N ASN A 160 -10.83 21.05 4.01
CA ASN A 160 -10.74 22.37 3.39
C ASN A 160 -10.72 22.33 1.85
N GLY A 161 -10.95 21.17 1.21
CA GLY A 161 -10.97 21.04 -0.26
C GLY A 161 -9.60 21.14 -0.95
N THR A 162 -8.52 21.31 -0.18
CA THR A 162 -7.13 21.23 -0.64
C THR A 162 -6.74 19.79 -1.00
N SER A 163 -5.80 19.59 -1.93
CA SER A 163 -5.32 18.23 -2.24
C SER A 163 -4.58 17.58 -1.06
N ILE A 164 -4.50 16.26 -1.05
CA ILE A 164 -3.67 15.50 -0.09
C ILE A 164 -2.20 15.98 -0.15
N LYS A 165 -1.71 16.31 -1.35
CA LYS A 165 -0.36 16.83 -1.60
C LYS A 165 -0.12 18.20 -0.97
N ASP A 166 -1.09 19.10 -1.06
CA ASP A 166 -1.01 20.42 -0.41
C ASP A 166 -1.03 20.30 1.11
N TYR A 167 -1.90 19.43 1.65
CA TYR A 167 -1.99 19.17 3.09
C TYR A 167 -0.68 18.61 3.65
N ILE A 168 -0.14 17.55 3.03
CA ILE A 168 1.18 16.99 3.36
C ILE A 168 2.28 18.06 3.24
N GLY A 169 2.23 18.89 2.19
CA GLY A 169 3.16 20.00 1.96
C GLY A 169 3.05 21.16 2.96
N LEU A 170 1.97 21.25 3.73
CA LEU A 170 1.82 22.15 4.89
C LEU A 170 2.37 21.49 6.16
N VAL A 171 2.02 20.22 6.40
CA VAL A 171 2.51 19.43 7.55
C VAL A 171 4.04 19.34 7.58
N GLY A 172 4.68 19.04 6.45
CA GLY A 172 6.15 18.97 6.35
C GLY A 172 6.83 20.31 6.66
N LYS A 173 6.24 21.44 6.25
CA LYS A 173 6.75 22.79 6.56
C LYS A 173 6.66 23.14 8.05
N ASN A 174 5.78 22.48 8.80
CA ASN A 174 5.63 22.66 10.24
C ASN A 174 6.63 21.83 11.07
N GLY A 175 7.65 21.23 10.43
CA GLY A 175 8.78 20.59 11.11
C GLY A 175 8.70 19.07 11.24
N PHE A 176 7.72 18.42 10.62
CA PHE A 176 7.73 16.97 10.48
C PHE A 176 8.77 16.54 9.43
N PRO A 177 9.75 15.67 9.77
CA PRO A 177 10.84 15.34 8.86
C PRO A 177 10.34 14.49 7.69
N THR A 178 10.32 15.07 6.49
CA THR A 178 10.23 14.34 5.22
C THR A 178 11.46 13.46 5.05
N GLY A 179 11.30 12.15 5.19
CA GLY A 179 12.42 11.20 5.21
C GLY A 179 11.97 9.74 5.13
N SER A 180 12.91 8.81 5.33
CA SER A 180 12.69 7.37 5.19
C SER A 180 11.47 6.87 5.98
N LEU A 181 10.69 5.97 5.39
CA LEU A 181 9.48 5.40 5.99
C LEU A 181 9.79 4.49 7.20
N LEU A 182 9.70 5.06 8.41
CA LEU A 182 10.07 4.43 9.69
C LEU A 182 8.97 3.53 10.28
N VAL A 183 8.32 2.70 9.46
CA VAL A 183 7.26 1.75 9.87
C VAL A 183 7.81 0.33 9.90
N GLU A 184 7.84 -0.32 11.07
CA GLU A 184 8.38 -1.68 11.23
C GLU A 184 7.34 -2.79 11.06
N SER A 185 6.08 -2.55 11.44
CA SER A 185 5.01 -3.52 11.21
C SER A 185 3.64 -2.85 11.05
N MET A 186 2.84 -3.39 10.13
CA MET A 186 1.49 -2.93 9.80
C MET A 186 0.43 -3.92 10.30
N GLY A 187 -0.62 -3.39 10.90
CA GLY A 187 -1.93 -4.04 11.01
C GLY A 187 -2.85 -3.56 9.89
N VAL A 188 -4.10 -4.04 9.87
CA VAL A 188 -5.05 -3.76 8.77
C VAL A 188 -5.35 -2.25 8.62
N HIS A 189 -5.63 -1.53 9.71
CA HIS A 189 -5.95 -0.09 9.67
C HIS A 189 -5.01 0.78 10.55
N GLN A 190 -3.87 0.26 11.00
CA GLN A 190 -2.92 1.01 11.85
C GLN A 190 -1.50 0.45 11.79
N VAL A 191 -0.51 1.31 12.03
CA VAL A 191 0.87 0.89 12.34
C VAL A 191 0.89 0.15 13.68
N ILE A 192 1.42 -1.07 13.70
CA ILE A 192 1.64 -1.83 14.94
C ILE A 192 2.93 -1.37 15.63
N ARG A 193 3.97 -1.06 14.85
CA ARG A 193 5.29 -0.69 15.37
C ARG A 193 6.04 0.24 14.42
N PHE A 194 6.70 1.26 14.98
CA PHE A 194 7.58 2.19 14.28
C PHE A 194 9.05 1.93 14.62
N SER A 195 9.97 2.35 13.75
CA SER A 195 11.41 2.35 14.04
C SER A 195 11.81 3.44 15.03
N PRO A 196 12.91 3.26 15.78
CA PRO A 196 13.49 4.31 16.61
C PRO A 196 13.72 5.62 15.82
N GLY A 197 13.27 6.75 16.39
CA GLY A 197 13.35 8.07 15.74
C GLY A 197 12.12 8.45 14.91
N ALA A 198 11.12 7.58 14.77
CA ALA A 198 9.85 7.94 14.15
C ALA A 198 9.10 9.03 14.94
N SER A 199 8.48 9.96 14.20
CA SER A 199 7.55 10.96 14.71
C SER A 199 6.14 10.64 14.18
N VAL A 200 5.13 10.73 15.06
CA VAL A 200 3.73 10.46 14.71
C VAL A 200 2.92 11.75 14.84
N LEU A 201 2.25 12.14 13.76
CA LEU A 201 1.17 13.13 13.79
C LEU A 201 -0.17 12.40 13.82
N LEU A 202 -1.03 12.75 14.78
CA LEU A 202 -2.45 12.42 14.71
C LEU A 202 -3.17 13.60 14.06
N VAL A 203 -3.73 13.38 12.88
CA VAL A 203 -4.46 14.43 12.15
C VAL A 203 -5.85 14.62 12.77
N PRO A 204 -6.26 15.85 13.13
CA PRO A 204 -7.60 16.10 13.65
C PRO A 204 -8.69 15.84 12.60
N PRO A 205 -9.88 15.32 12.99
CA PRO A 205 -10.97 15.06 12.05
C PRO A 205 -11.54 16.33 11.39
N GLU A 206 -11.34 17.51 12.00
CA GLU A 206 -11.63 18.80 11.37
C GLU A 206 -10.66 19.16 10.24
N GLU A 207 -9.47 18.56 10.16
CA GLU A 207 -8.50 18.77 9.08
C GLU A 207 -8.63 17.71 7.98
N ALA A 208 -8.67 16.42 8.33
CA ALA A 208 -8.89 15.33 7.37
C ALA A 208 -9.54 14.09 8.00
N VAL A 209 -10.27 13.34 7.18
CA VAL A 209 -10.92 12.08 7.57
C VAL A 209 -10.74 10.99 6.51
N VAL A 210 -10.61 9.74 6.95
CA VAL A 210 -10.86 8.58 6.09
C VAL A 210 -12.37 8.32 6.09
N ARG A 211 -12.99 8.24 4.92
CA ARG A 211 -14.42 7.93 4.75
C ARG A 211 -14.58 6.57 4.08
N HIS A 212 -15.48 5.75 4.64
CA HIS A 212 -15.82 4.42 4.14
C HIS A 212 -17.08 4.48 3.27
N TYR A 213 -16.94 4.36 1.95
CA TYR A 213 -18.02 4.48 0.96
C TYR A 213 -18.62 3.12 0.59
N ARG A 214 -19.43 2.55 1.49
CA ARG A 214 -20.03 1.20 1.34
C ARG A 214 -21.54 1.22 1.55
N ASN A 215 -22.28 0.45 0.73
CA ASN A 215 -23.69 0.17 0.98
C ASN A 215 -23.84 -0.78 2.18
N ILE A 216 -24.36 -0.27 3.30
CA ILE A 216 -24.53 -1.01 4.56
C ILE A 216 -25.73 -1.97 4.57
N ALA A 217 -26.54 -2.02 3.52
CA ALA A 217 -27.70 -2.91 3.45
C ALA A 217 -27.28 -4.39 3.58
N GLY A 218 -27.79 -5.08 4.61
CA GLY A 218 -27.48 -6.48 4.90
C GLY A 218 -26.25 -6.71 5.79
N TRP A 219 -25.47 -5.67 6.11
CA TRP A 219 -24.40 -5.76 7.10
C TRP A 219 -25.00 -5.89 8.51
N THR A 220 -24.64 -6.93 9.26
CA THR A 220 -25.21 -7.21 10.59
C THR A 220 -24.18 -7.52 11.67
N PHE A 221 -22.98 -7.97 11.28
CA PHE A 221 -21.90 -8.30 12.21
C PHE A 221 -21.03 -7.07 12.54
N PHE A 222 -20.28 -6.57 11.55
CA PHE A 222 -19.38 -5.41 11.71
C PHE A 222 -20.12 -4.08 11.93
N LEU A 223 -21.39 -3.99 11.53
CA LEU A 223 -22.17 -2.74 11.65
C LEU A 223 -22.22 -2.26 13.11
N ARG A 224 -22.35 -3.18 14.08
CA ARG A 224 -22.34 -2.85 15.52
C ARG A 224 -21.05 -2.26 16.05
N GLU A 225 -19.91 -2.58 15.43
CA GLU A 225 -18.61 -2.03 15.81
C GLU A 225 -18.45 -0.64 15.21
N ALA A 226 -18.81 -0.49 13.93
CA ALA A 226 -18.86 0.80 13.23
C ALA A 226 -19.82 1.81 13.89
N GLU A 227 -20.99 1.36 14.38
CA GLU A 227 -21.95 2.15 15.17
C GLU A 227 -21.36 2.77 16.46
N THR A 228 -20.21 2.26 16.96
CA THR A 228 -19.56 2.85 18.15
C THR A 228 -18.71 4.09 17.84
N PHE A 229 -18.33 4.30 16.57
CA PHE A 229 -17.52 5.45 16.15
C PHE A 229 -18.37 6.68 15.80
N GLY A 230 -19.66 6.49 15.49
CA GLY A 230 -20.59 7.59 15.20
C GLY A 230 -21.87 7.14 14.51
N SER A 231 -22.73 8.11 14.19
CA SER A 231 -23.89 7.88 13.31
C SER A 231 -23.46 7.80 11.85
N PHE A 232 -24.08 6.93 11.06
CA PHE A 232 -23.92 6.93 9.61
C PHE A 232 -24.63 8.12 8.98
N GLU A 233 -23.90 8.87 8.15
CA GLU A 233 -24.45 9.95 7.35
C GLU A 233 -24.49 9.55 5.87
N LEU A 234 -25.57 9.92 5.17
CA LEU A 234 -25.63 9.77 3.72
C LEU A 234 -24.78 10.88 3.09
N THR A 235 -23.52 10.56 2.76
CA THR A 235 -22.59 11.49 2.11
C THR A 235 -22.39 11.13 0.64
N SER A 236 -22.23 12.15 -0.20
CA SER A 236 -21.67 12.01 -1.55
C SER A 236 -20.19 12.35 -1.53
N LEU A 237 -19.51 12.14 -2.67
CA LEU A 237 -18.31 12.91 -2.99
C LEU A 237 -18.70 14.39 -3.24
N ALA A 238 -17.72 15.30 -3.22
CA ALA A 238 -17.94 16.68 -3.67
C ALA A 238 -18.41 16.67 -5.13
N SER A 239 -19.36 17.53 -5.51
CA SER A 239 -20.09 17.41 -6.78
C SER A 239 -19.20 17.59 -8.01
N ASP A 240 -18.24 18.51 -7.93
CA ASP A 240 -17.19 18.74 -8.93
C ASP A 240 -16.28 17.52 -9.10
N LEU A 241 -15.86 16.92 -7.98
CA LEU A 241 -15.05 15.69 -7.98
C LEU A 241 -15.86 14.49 -8.49
N LEU A 242 -17.16 14.43 -8.18
CA LEU A 242 -18.07 13.36 -8.59
C LEU A 242 -18.34 13.40 -10.09
N GLU A 243 -18.68 14.57 -10.65
CA GLU A 243 -18.87 14.73 -12.10
C GLU A 243 -17.58 14.41 -12.87
N THR A 244 -16.42 14.84 -12.38
CA THR A 244 -15.13 14.55 -13.02
C THR A 244 -14.74 13.07 -12.87
N LEU A 245 -15.07 12.42 -11.76
CA LEU A 245 -14.86 10.97 -11.55
C LEU A 245 -15.76 10.15 -12.46
N GLN A 246 -17.04 10.48 -12.55
CA GLN A 246 -18.00 9.82 -13.44
C GLN A 246 -17.55 9.96 -14.90
N HIS A 247 -17.23 11.18 -15.34
CA HIS A 247 -16.76 11.41 -16.71
C HIS A 247 -15.50 10.61 -17.05
N ARG A 248 -14.50 10.58 -16.15
CA ARG A 248 -13.32 9.72 -16.33
C ARG A 248 -13.73 8.27 -16.41
N VAL A 249 -14.51 7.76 -15.45
CA VAL A 249 -14.94 6.35 -15.41
C VAL A 249 -15.78 5.95 -16.63
N ASP A 250 -16.51 6.87 -17.26
CA ASP A 250 -17.25 6.61 -18.50
C ASP A 250 -16.33 6.58 -19.76
N GLU A 251 -15.35 7.50 -19.88
CA GLU A 251 -14.33 7.46 -20.96
C GLU A 251 -13.47 6.19 -20.87
N LEU A 252 -13.06 5.88 -19.64
CA LEU A 252 -12.33 4.70 -19.18
C LEU A 252 -13.06 3.42 -19.64
N ILE A 253 -14.33 3.25 -19.27
CA ILE A 253 -15.16 2.11 -19.70
C ILE A 253 -15.29 2.06 -21.23
N SER A 254 -15.57 3.20 -21.89
CA SER A 254 -15.72 3.24 -23.36
C SER A 254 -14.46 2.75 -24.08
N ARG A 255 -13.27 3.22 -23.67
CA ARG A 255 -11.97 2.89 -24.30
C ARG A 255 -11.62 1.40 -24.32
N LEU A 256 -12.27 0.56 -23.51
CA LEU A 256 -11.94 -0.88 -23.39
C LEU A 256 -13.09 -1.85 -23.69
N PHE A 257 -14.27 -1.34 -24.08
CA PHE A 257 -15.40 -2.15 -24.56
C PHE A 257 -15.87 -1.78 -25.98
N GLU A 258 -15.08 -0.99 -26.71
CA GLU A 258 -15.16 -0.76 -28.17
C GLU A 258 -14.33 -1.78 -28.98
#